data_AF-A0A2N2EC52-F1
#
_entry.id   AF-A0A2N2EC52-F1
#
_cell.length_a   1.000
_cell.length_b   1.000
_cell.length_c   1.000
_cell.angle_alpha   90.00
_cell.angle_beta   90.00
_cell.angle_gamma   90.00
#
_symmetry.space_group_name_H-M   'P 1'
#
loop_
_entity.id
_entity.type
_entity.pdbx_description
1 polymer ?
#
loop_
_entity_poly.entity_id
_entity_poly.type
_entity_poly.pdbx_seq_one_letter_code
_entity_poly.pdbx_strand_id
1 'polypeptide(L)'
;MNKKLFYIKTIHTIIWLFFVFVIGYILYASITNKMDVLLFVAIGLVVLELIVLIIFKWRCPLTIMGNKYTNNTEIGFDIFLPKWLAKNNKTIFGIIFMIGLLITLYRLFIG
;
A
#
# COMPACT_ATOMS: atom_id res chain seq x y z
N MET A 1 -17.62 0.09 -20.26
CA MET A 1 -17.03 0.52 -18.98
C MET A 1 -16.85 2.04 -19.02
N ASN A 2 -17.30 2.77 -18.00
CA ASN A 2 -17.23 4.25 -18.01
C ASN A 2 -15.75 4.71 -18.03
N LYS A 3 -15.35 5.61 -18.95
CA LYS A 3 -13.94 6.01 -19.14
C LYS A 3 -13.28 6.47 -17.83
N LYS A 4 -14.04 7.19 -16.98
CA LYS A 4 -13.60 7.66 -15.66
C LYS A 4 -13.20 6.52 -14.72
N LEU A 5 -13.93 5.40 -14.72
CA LEU A 5 -13.63 4.24 -13.88
C LEU A 5 -12.35 3.53 -14.34
N PHE A 6 -12.09 3.50 -15.65
CA PHE A 6 -10.84 2.95 -16.20
C PHE A 6 -9.62 3.72 -15.70
N TYR A 7 -9.65 5.06 -15.76
CA TYR A 7 -8.55 5.89 -15.24
C TYR A 7 -8.33 5.70 -13.75
N ILE A 8 -9.40 5.64 -12.95
CA ILE A 8 -9.30 5.37 -11.50
C ILE A 8 -8.61 4.02 -11.27
N LYS A 9 -9.04 2.96 -11.97
CA LYS A 9 -8.42 1.63 -11.88
C LYS A 9 -6.94 1.63 -12.23
N THR A 10 -6.57 2.27 -13.33
CA THR A 10 -5.19 2.33 -13.79
C THR A 10 -4.30 3.08 -12.80
N ILE A 11 -4.74 4.26 -12.35
CA ILE A 11 -4.02 5.06 -11.36
C ILE A 11 -3.87 4.28 -10.06
N HIS A 12 -4.94 3.61 -9.61
CA HIS A 12 -4.91 2.81 -8.39
C HIS A 12 -3.91 1.65 -8.49
N THR A 13 -3.88 0.94 -9.62
CA THR A 13 -2.92 -0.13 -9.88
C THR A 13 -1.47 0.39 -9.90
N ILE A 14 -1.22 1.57 -10.47
CA ILE A 14 0.12 2.18 -10.50
C ILE A 14 0.58 2.55 -9.09
N ILE A 15 -0.27 3.22 -8.32
CA ILE A 15 0.02 3.58 -6.91
C ILE A 15 0.27 2.32 -6.09
N TRP A 16 -0.58 1.30 -6.28
CA TRP A 16 -0.42 0.00 -5.63
C TRP A 16 0.95 -0.60 -5.93
N LEU A 17 1.33 -0.69 -7.21
CA LEU A 17 2.61 -1.25 -7.63
C LEU A 17 3.78 -0.46 -7.03
N PHE A 18 3.70 0.86 -7.01
CA PHE A 18 4.69 1.72 -6.36
C PHE A 18 4.87 1.35 -4.88
N PHE A 19 3.79 1.24 -4.10
CA PHE A 19 3.88 0.84 -2.70
C PHE A 19 4.40 -0.60 -2.51
N VAL A 20 4.06 -1.53 -3.40
CA VAL A 20 4.65 -2.88 -3.40
C VAL A 20 6.18 -2.81 -3.48
N PHE A 21 6.70 -2.01 -4.41
CA PHE A 21 8.16 -1.80 -4.55
C PHE A 21 8.77 -1.13 -3.32
N VAL A 22 8.11 -0.12 -2.75
CA VAL A 22 8.59 0.58 -1.54
C VAL A 22 8.67 -0.37 -0.35
N ILE A 23 7.63 -1.19 -0.11
CA ILE A 23 7.62 -2.17 0.99
C ILE A 23 8.69 -3.25 0.78
N GLY A 24 8.86 -3.73 -0.45
CA GLY A 24 9.95 -4.65 -0.79
C GLY A 24 11.33 -4.05 -0.54
N TYR A 25 11.51 -2.75 -0.86
CA TYR A 25 12.75 -2.03 -0.58
C TYR A 25 13.00 -1.87 0.92
N ILE A 26 11.99 -1.55 1.73
CA ILE A 26 12.13 -1.48 3.20
C ILE A 26 12.61 -2.83 3.75
N LEU A 27 12.00 -3.93 3.33
CA LEU A 27 12.41 -5.27 3.75
C LEU A 27 13.88 -5.54 3.35
N TYR A 28 14.24 -5.28 2.09
CA TYR A 28 15.61 -5.45 1.60
C TYR A 28 16.63 -4.60 2.36
N ALA A 29 16.35 -3.31 2.56
CA ALA A 29 17.23 -2.38 3.26
C ALA A 29 17.36 -2.75 4.76
N SER A 30 16.25 -3.17 5.39
CA SER A 30 16.26 -3.68 6.77
C SER A 30 17.09 -4.95 6.91
N ILE A 31 17.07 -5.87 5.94
CA ILE A 31 17.87 -7.11 5.98
C ILE A 31 19.35 -6.82 5.72
N THR A 32 19.66 -5.94 4.77
CA THR A 32 21.04 -5.56 4.38
C THR A 32 21.71 -4.57 5.34
N ASN A 33 21.03 -4.18 6.43
CA ASN A 33 21.50 -3.20 7.40
C ASN A 33 21.84 -1.83 6.80
N LYS A 34 21.19 -1.47 5.68
CA LYS A 34 21.35 -0.17 5.03
C LYS A 34 20.35 0.80 5.64
N MET A 35 20.74 1.44 6.73
CA MET A 35 19.97 2.51 7.38
C MET A 35 20.15 3.85 6.65
N ASP A 36 19.87 3.85 5.34
CA ASP A 36 19.94 5.04 4.52
C ASP A 36 18.72 5.94 4.74
N VAL A 37 18.86 7.23 4.44
CA VAL A 37 17.74 8.20 4.45
C VAL A 37 16.56 7.69 3.61
N LEU A 38 16.84 6.95 2.53
CA LEU A 38 15.84 6.30 1.67
C LEU A 38 14.93 5.32 2.43
N LEU A 39 15.45 4.57 3.40
CA LEU A 39 14.64 3.63 4.20
C LEU A 39 13.65 4.41 5.09
N PHE A 40 14.09 5.49 5.74
CA PHE A 40 13.21 6.34 6.54
C PHE A 40 12.16 7.06 5.68
N VAL A 41 12.53 7.55 4.50
CA VAL A 41 11.59 8.15 3.54
C VAL A 41 10.56 7.11 3.07
N ALA A 42 10.99 5.90 2.77
CA ALA A 42 10.11 4.79 2.39
C ALA A 42 9.11 4.43 3.50
N ILE A 43 9.60 4.32 4.75
CA ILE A 43 8.74 4.09 5.92
C ILE A 43 7.73 5.23 6.07
N GLY A 44 8.19 6.49 5.97
CA GLY A 44 7.34 7.67 6.06
C GLY A 44 6.23 7.69 5.00
N LEU A 45 6.54 7.31 3.76
CA LEU A 45 5.55 7.17 2.68
C LEU A 45 4.47 6.14 3.01
N VAL A 46 4.86 4.97 3.53
CA VAL A 46 3.91 3.91 3.91
C VAL A 46 3.05 4.33 5.12
N VAL A 47 3.65 5.01 6.10
CA VAL A 47 2.92 5.56 7.26
C VAL A 47 1.93 6.63 6.82
N LEU A 48 2.30 7.51 5.90
CA LEU A 48 1.40 8.52 5.35
C LEU A 48 0.18 7.85 4.67
N GLU A 49 0.41 6.82 3.87
CA GLU A 49 -0.66 6.04 3.25
C GLU A 49 -1.56 5.37 4.29
N LEU A 50 -0.98 4.78 5.35
CA LEU A 50 -1.74 4.20 6.46
C LEU A 50 -2.63 5.25 7.16
N ILE A 51 -2.12 6.45 7.38
CA ILE A 51 -2.89 7.56 7.96
C ILE A 51 -4.06 7.92 7.05
N VAL A 52 -3.82 8.05 5.74
CA VAL A 52 -4.87 8.30 4.74
C VAL A 52 -5.93 7.20 4.81
N LEU A 53 -5.53 5.92 4.84
CA LEU A 53 -6.46 4.80 4.95
C LEU A 53 -7.28 4.86 6.24
N ILE A 54 -6.68 5.18 7.39
CA ILE A 54 -7.38 5.31 8.68
C ILE A 54 -8.43 6.43 8.61
N ILE A 55 -8.05 7.60 8.09
CA ILE A 55 -8.97 8.75 7.89
C ILE A 55 -10.17 8.34 7.04
N PHE A 56 -9.94 7.54 6.00
CA PHE A 56 -10.97 7.05 5.08
C PHE A 56 -11.58 5.69 5.52
N LYS A 57 -11.54 5.33 6.81
CA LYS A 57 -12.14 4.11 7.39
C LYS A 57 -11.68 2.81 6.72
N TRP A 58 -10.37 2.68 6.52
CA TRP A 58 -9.76 1.55 5.82
C TRP A 58 -10.25 1.37 4.39
N ARG A 59 -10.78 2.42 3.74
CA ARG A 59 -11.11 2.42 2.31
C ARG A 59 -10.20 3.41 1.62
N CYS A 60 -9.68 3.05 0.45
CA CYS A 60 -8.89 4.01 -0.30
C CYS A 60 -9.82 5.15 -0.76
N PRO A 61 -9.36 6.41 -0.77
CA PRO A 61 -10.17 7.54 -1.23
C PRO A 61 -10.67 7.34 -2.67
N LEU A 62 -9.86 6.67 -3.51
CA LEU A 62 -10.24 6.27 -4.86
C LEU A 62 -11.42 5.29 -4.89
N THR A 63 -11.54 4.37 -3.93
CA THR A 63 -12.68 3.45 -3.79
C THR A 63 -13.96 4.23 -3.50
N ILE A 64 -13.90 5.22 -2.61
CA ILE A 64 -15.05 6.08 -2.25
C ILE A 64 -15.48 6.93 -3.46
N MET A 65 -14.51 7.45 -4.20
CA MET A 65 -14.77 8.20 -5.44
C MET A 65 -15.35 7.30 -6.52
N GLY A 66 -14.83 6.08 -6.68
CA GLY A 66 -15.31 5.06 -7.63
C GLY A 66 -16.75 4.63 -7.37
N ASN A 67 -17.17 4.53 -6.10
CA ASN A 67 -18.55 4.25 -5.71
C ASN A 67 -19.57 5.27 -6.25
N LYS A 68 -19.16 6.53 -6.50
CA LYS A 68 -20.06 7.52 -7.11
C LYS A 68 -20.28 7.29 -8.60
N TYR A 69 -19.44 6.46 -9.24
CA TYR A 69 -19.45 6.21 -10.67
C TYR A 69 -19.87 4.77 -11.05
N THR A 70 -20.17 3.91 -10.06
CA THR A 70 -20.64 2.54 -10.29
C THR A 70 -21.64 2.10 -9.20
N ASN A 71 -22.71 1.40 -9.59
CA ASN A 71 -23.64 0.76 -8.65
C ASN A 71 -23.14 -0.62 -8.18
N ASN A 72 -22.13 -1.18 -8.83
CA ASN A 72 -21.56 -2.47 -8.46
C ASN A 72 -20.26 -2.25 -7.67
N THR A 73 -20.35 -2.35 -6.35
CA THR A 73 -19.26 -2.13 -5.38
C THR A 73 -18.62 -3.44 -4.94
N GLU A 74 -18.34 -4.34 -5.89
CA GLU A 74 -17.68 -5.62 -5.62
C GLU A 74 -16.22 -5.43 -5.17
N ILE A 75 -15.71 -6.32 -4.31
CA ILE A 75 -14.31 -6.25 -3.84
C ILE A 75 -13.34 -6.25 -5.04
N GLY A 76 -12.49 -5.22 -5.14
CA GLY A 76 -11.55 -5.05 -6.25
C GLY A 76 -12.14 -4.38 -7.50
N PHE A 77 -13.32 -3.76 -7.41
CA PHE A 77 -13.91 -3.02 -8.55
C PHE A 77 -13.11 -1.80 -8.97
N ASP A 78 -12.19 -1.33 -8.14
CA ASP A 78 -11.42 -0.08 -8.25
C ASP A 78 -9.94 -0.30 -8.60
N ILE A 79 -9.51 -1.55 -8.80
CA ILE A 79 -8.14 -1.92 -9.16
C ILE A 79 -8.14 -3.04 -10.21
N PHE A 80 -7.18 -3.07 -11.13
CA PHE A 80 -6.95 -4.23 -12.00
C PHE A 80 -6.19 -5.33 -11.25
N LEU A 81 -6.84 -5.96 -10.26
CA LEU A 81 -6.24 -7.01 -9.44
C LEU A 81 -7.23 -8.17 -9.23
N PRO A 82 -6.78 -9.44 -9.16
CA PRO A 82 -7.64 -10.55 -8.77
C PRO A 82 -8.30 -10.29 -7.41
N LYS A 83 -9.59 -10.63 -7.29
CA LYS A 83 -10.41 -10.35 -6.09
C LYS A 83 -9.78 -10.84 -4.78
N TRP A 84 -9.11 -11.99 -4.82
CA TRP A 84 -8.39 -12.54 -3.67
C TRP A 84 -7.23 -11.65 -3.23
N LEU A 85 -6.46 -11.12 -4.17
CA LEU A 85 -5.34 -10.23 -3.86
C LEU A 85 -5.86 -8.88 -3.38
N ALA A 86 -6.90 -8.32 -4.02
CA ALA A 86 -7.53 -7.09 -3.56
C ALA A 86 -8.08 -7.20 -2.12
N LYS A 87 -8.62 -8.37 -1.75
CA LYS A 87 -9.12 -8.64 -0.39
C LYS A 87 -7.99 -8.73 0.64
N ASN A 88 -6.90 -9.43 0.31
CA ASN A 88 -5.81 -9.69 1.24
C ASN A 88 -4.68 -8.65 1.19
N ASN A 89 -4.77 -7.68 0.29
CA ASN A 89 -3.70 -6.72 0.02
C ASN A 89 -3.16 -6.04 1.28
N LYS A 90 -4.08 -5.48 2.08
CA LYS A 90 -3.74 -4.76 3.31
C LYS A 90 -3.03 -5.65 4.32
N THR A 91 -3.49 -6.90 4.44
CA THR A 91 -2.92 -7.87 5.37
C THR A 91 -1.53 -8.29 4.92
N ILE A 92 -1.36 -8.66 3.64
CA ILE A 92 -0.06 -9.11 3.10
C ILE A 92 0.98 -8.00 3.21
N PHE A 93 0.69 -6.83 2.65
CA PHE A 93 1.62 -5.70 2.65
C PHE A 93 1.83 -5.10 4.04
N GLY A 94 0.78 -5.09 4.89
CA GLY A 94 0.89 -4.68 6.28
C GLY A 94 1.81 -5.60 7.09
N ILE A 95 1.72 -6.92 6.92
CA ILE A 95 2.61 -7.87 7.59
C ILE A 95 4.05 -7.70 7.12
N ILE A 96 4.29 -7.58 5.80
CA ILE A 96 5.65 -7.38 5.27
C ILE A 96 6.26 -6.08 5.81
N PHE A 97 5.47 -5.00 5.83
CA PHE A 97 5.91 -3.73 6.39
C PHE A 97 6.20 -3.83 7.89
N MET A 98 5.33 -4.49 8.67
CA MET A 98 5.56 -4.72 10.10
C MET A 98 6.84 -5.52 10.36
N ILE A 99 7.10 -6.56 9.56
CA ILE A 99 8.35 -7.33 9.65
C ILE A 99 9.55 -6.43 9.36
N GLY A 100 9.52 -5.65 8.28
CA GLY A 100 10.58 -4.70 7.93
C GLY A 100 10.83 -3.65 9.02
N LEU A 101 9.76 -3.14 9.64
CA LEU A 101 9.83 -2.22 10.78
C LEU A 101 10.47 -2.87 12.00
N LEU A 102 10.05 -4.09 12.36
CA LEU A 102 10.61 -4.82 13.51
C LEU A 102 12.10 -5.12 13.31
N ILE A 103 12.51 -5.53 12.12
CA ILE A 103 13.94 -5.74 11.80
C ILE A 103 14.71 -4.43 11.90
N THR A 104 14.16 -3.33 11.38
CA THR A 104 14.78 -2.01 11.47
C THR A 104 14.94 -1.56 12.92
N LEU A 105 13.89 -1.70 13.75
CA LEU A 105 13.94 -1.38 15.18
C LEU A 105 14.94 -2.25 15.92
N TYR A 106 14.90 -3.57 15.70
CA TYR A 106 15.85 -4.50 16.30
C TYR A 106 17.30 -4.09 16.00
N ARG A 107 17.60 -3.76 14.75
CA ARG A 107 18.93 -3.29 14.34
C ARG A 107 19.30 -1.94 14.94
N LEU A 108 18.33 -1.04 15.16
CA LEU A 108 18.58 0.27 15.76
C LEU A 108 18.81 0.19 17.29
N PHE A 109 18.25 -0.82 17.96
CA PHE A 109 18.45 -1.03 19.40
C PHE A 109 19.67 -1.92 19.74
N ILE A 110 20.08 -2.81 18.83
CA ILE A 110 21.16 -3.81 19.07
C ILE A 110 22.43 -3.53 18.26
N GLY A 111 22.35 -2.74 17.19
CA GLY A 111 23.50 -2.26 16.42
C GLY A 111 24.00 -0.91 16.93
#